data_AF-F9QAW9-F1
#
_entry.id   AF-F9QAW9-F1
#
_cell.length_a   1.000
_cell.length_b   1.000
_cell.length_c   1.000
_cell.angle_alpha   90.00
_cell.angle_beta   90.00
_cell.angle_gamma   90.00
#
_symmetry.space_group_name_H-M   'P 1'
#
loop_
_entity.id
_entity.type
_entity.pdbx_description
1 polymer ?
#
loop_
_entity_poly.entity_id
_entity_poly.type
_entity_poly.pdbx_seq_one_letter_code
_entity_poly.pdbx_strand_id
1 'polypeptide(L)'
;MSAPLLSFEAAAAPRVPEILTDNGITYCTNASGFSFNPQTADAGTSMNVVTEQVYNKLFEIKDHSAMLNPALALSYSIAADGKSILINLRKGVKFHHTSWFTPTRDFNAEDVVFSLNRVLGHDTYLPTLNETDVNYSNPQYRIFHEQAKKVHFPYFDSIRLNRKIKAVTAINPYQVKIDLFEPDASILSHLASQYAVIFSQEYAYQLSADDNLTQLDTHPVGTGPYQVRDYVYNQYVRLIRNEDYWKKEARIQNIVVDLSADRSGRLIKFFNDECQLASYPEVSQLGLLRNKDERYYLKSADGMNLAYLAFNFQKPLMRDKAIRQAISQSLNRWRIVKNIYHNTASVANNIIPNVSWASSINTPDFAFDYNPDEAKQNYRTSN
;
A
#
# COMPACT_ATOMS: atom_id res chain seq x y z
N MET A 1 -43.29 -30.72 -31.17
CA MET A 1 -41.82 -30.80 -31.00
C MET A 1 -41.48 -30.03 -29.74
N SER A 2 -41.21 -30.75 -28.66
CA SER A 2 -40.94 -30.20 -27.33
C SER A 2 -39.45 -29.90 -27.23
N ALA A 3 -39.07 -28.64 -27.07
CA ALA A 3 -37.67 -28.26 -26.87
C ALA A 3 -37.19 -28.78 -25.49
N PRO A 4 -35.99 -29.37 -25.37
CA PRO A 4 -35.48 -29.82 -24.09
C PRO A 4 -35.05 -28.60 -23.27
N LEU A 5 -35.47 -28.57 -22.00
CA LEU A 5 -34.96 -27.65 -20.98
C LEU A 5 -33.48 -27.97 -20.75
N LEU A 6 -32.60 -27.04 -21.06
CA LEU A 6 -31.19 -27.06 -20.64
C LEU A 6 -31.16 -26.96 -19.11
N SER A 7 -30.89 -28.08 -18.44
CA SER A 7 -30.53 -28.10 -17.03
C SER A 7 -29.14 -27.47 -16.88
N PHE A 8 -29.08 -26.22 -16.45
CA PHE A 8 -27.85 -25.67 -15.90
C PHE A 8 -27.61 -26.33 -14.55
N GLU A 9 -26.77 -27.37 -14.52
CA GLU A 9 -26.14 -27.78 -13.27
C GLU A 9 -25.31 -26.60 -12.78
N ALA A 10 -25.65 -26.09 -11.60
CA ALA A 10 -24.84 -25.09 -10.91
C ALA A 10 -23.51 -25.76 -10.54
N ALA A 11 -22.51 -25.62 -11.40
CA ALA A 11 -21.15 -26.03 -11.07
C ALA A 11 -20.67 -25.14 -9.92
N ALA A 12 -20.44 -25.74 -8.75
CA ALA A 12 -19.76 -25.07 -7.66
C ALA A 12 -18.39 -24.57 -8.16
N ALA A 13 -17.98 -23.38 -7.71
CA ALA A 13 -16.67 -22.87 -8.06
C ALA A 13 -15.58 -23.90 -7.69
N PRO A 14 -14.58 -24.14 -8.56
CA PRO A 14 -13.54 -25.11 -8.30
C PRO A 14 -12.79 -24.75 -7.01
N ARG A 15 -12.69 -25.72 -6.09
CA ARG A 15 -11.95 -25.59 -4.83
C ARG A 15 -10.45 -25.41 -5.12
N VAL A 16 -9.75 -24.64 -4.29
CA VAL A 16 -8.29 -24.55 -4.34
C VAL A 16 -7.68 -25.96 -4.23
N PRO A 17 -6.74 -26.36 -5.11
CA PRO A 17 -6.14 -27.69 -5.08
C PRO A 17 -5.55 -28.04 -3.71
N GLU A 18 -5.76 -29.27 -3.23
CA GLU A 18 -5.35 -29.69 -1.88
C GLU A 18 -3.85 -29.50 -1.62
N ILE A 19 -3.00 -29.69 -2.63
CA ILE A 19 -1.55 -29.46 -2.54
C ILE A 19 -1.18 -28.00 -2.21
N LEU A 20 -2.06 -27.05 -2.51
CA LEU A 20 -1.87 -25.63 -2.18
C LEU A 20 -2.44 -25.27 -0.82
N THR A 21 -3.30 -26.12 -0.26
CA THR A 21 -3.83 -25.98 1.10
C THR A 21 -3.04 -26.81 2.12
N ASP A 22 -2.26 -27.81 1.68
CA ASP A 22 -1.36 -28.57 2.53
C ASP A 22 -0.18 -27.68 2.96
N ASN A 23 -0.20 -27.27 4.23
CA ASN A 23 0.58 -26.15 4.78
C ASN A 23 0.46 -24.85 3.95
N GLY A 24 -0.77 -24.54 3.55
CA GLY A 24 -1.10 -23.31 2.84
C GLY A 24 -2.20 -22.51 3.51
N ILE A 25 -2.38 -21.28 3.04
CA ILE A 25 -3.44 -20.41 3.53
C ILE A 25 -4.02 -19.59 2.39
N THR A 26 -5.35 -19.49 2.36
CA THR A 26 -6.05 -18.60 1.44
C THR A 26 -6.53 -17.35 2.17
N TYR A 27 -6.12 -16.19 1.69
CA TYR A 27 -6.52 -14.87 2.15
C TYR A 27 -7.45 -14.24 1.13
N CYS A 28 -8.73 -14.09 1.46
CA CYS A 28 -9.68 -13.39 0.60
C CYS A 28 -9.71 -11.90 0.91
N THR A 29 -9.56 -11.12 -0.16
CA THR A 29 -9.61 -9.65 -0.17
C THR A 29 -10.16 -9.16 -1.50
N ASN A 30 -10.14 -7.86 -1.70
CA ASN A 30 -10.38 -7.25 -2.99
C ASN A 30 -9.22 -6.29 -3.30
N ALA A 31 -8.74 -6.34 -4.53
CA ALA A 31 -7.97 -5.25 -5.10
C ALA A 31 -8.36 -5.07 -6.57
N SER A 32 -8.71 -3.84 -6.95
CA SER A 32 -8.86 -3.43 -8.34
C SER A 32 -7.62 -2.66 -8.78
N GLY A 33 -7.04 -3.00 -9.93
CA GLY A 33 -5.83 -2.31 -10.41
C GLY A 33 -4.59 -2.64 -9.57
N PHE A 34 -4.51 -3.87 -9.07
CA PHE A 34 -3.39 -4.33 -8.26
C PHE A 34 -2.07 -4.28 -9.04
N SER A 35 -1.05 -3.73 -8.41
CA SER A 35 0.35 -3.72 -8.86
C SER A 35 1.21 -4.35 -7.75
N PHE A 36 2.40 -4.83 -8.08
CA PHE A 36 3.38 -5.23 -7.08
C PHE A 36 4.34 -4.11 -6.69
N ASN A 37 4.29 -2.97 -7.36
CA ASN A 37 5.15 -1.83 -7.06
C ASN A 37 4.41 -0.82 -6.16
N PRO A 38 4.73 -0.77 -4.85
CA PRO A 38 4.06 0.17 -3.97
C PRO A 38 4.52 1.62 -4.18
N GLN A 39 5.65 1.89 -4.84
CA GLN A 39 6.11 3.27 -5.02
C GLN A 39 5.17 4.09 -5.93
N THR A 40 4.55 3.46 -6.92
CA THR A 40 3.64 4.09 -7.89
C THR A 40 2.17 3.97 -7.52
N ALA A 41 1.88 3.29 -6.40
CA ALA A 41 0.51 3.07 -5.95
C ALA A 41 -0.12 4.33 -5.38
N ASP A 42 -1.41 4.52 -5.66
CA ASP A 42 -2.21 5.52 -4.96
C ASP A 42 -2.28 5.18 -3.47
N ALA A 43 -2.25 6.24 -2.64
CA ALA A 43 -2.29 6.08 -1.20
C ALA A 43 -3.61 5.39 -0.78
N GLY A 44 -3.49 4.28 -0.04
CA GLY A 44 -4.65 3.54 0.48
C GLY A 44 -5.11 2.34 -0.37
N THR A 45 -4.40 2.01 -1.45
CA THR A 45 -4.61 0.74 -2.16
C THR A 45 -4.24 -0.45 -1.27
N SER A 46 -5.06 -1.52 -1.27
CA SER A 46 -4.83 -2.75 -0.49
C SER A 46 -3.71 -3.64 -1.06
N MET A 47 -2.66 -3.03 -1.59
CA MET A 47 -1.50 -3.73 -2.16
C MET A 47 -0.60 -4.34 -1.08
N ASN A 48 -0.61 -3.72 0.11
CA ASN A 48 0.25 -4.08 1.24
C ASN A 48 0.13 -5.54 1.68
N VAL A 49 -1.04 -6.15 1.54
CA VAL A 49 -1.24 -7.57 1.88
C VAL A 49 -0.26 -8.47 1.12
N VAL A 50 0.09 -8.11 -0.11
CA VAL A 50 1.04 -8.85 -0.94
C VAL A 50 2.43 -8.22 -0.85
N THR A 51 2.55 -6.89 -1.00
CA THR A 51 3.87 -6.25 -1.11
C THR A 51 4.69 -6.36 0.18
N GLU A 52 4.06 -6.38 1.36
CA GLU A 52 4.76 -6.63 2.64
C GLU A 52 5.27 -8.07 2.77
N GLN A 53 4.75 -9.01 1.98
CA GLN A 53 5.27 -10.40 1.93
C GLN A 53 6.44 -10.53 0.98
N VAL A 54 6.46 -9.71 -0.08
CA VAL A 54 7.44 -9.79 -1.15
C VAL A 54 8.66 -8.91 -0.86
N TYR A 55 8.48 -7.74 -0.27
CA TYR A 55 9.53 -6.77 -0.09
C TYR A 55 9.88 -6.53 1.38
N ASN A 56 11.06 -5.95 1.60
CA ASN A 56 11.40 -5.34 2.88
C ASN A 56 11.78 -3.86 2.69
N LYS A 57 11.64 -3.13 3.79
CA LYS A 57 12.02 -1.73 3.95
C LYS A 57 13.31 -1.63 4.75
N LEU A 58 13.89 -0.44 4.85
CA LEU A 58 15.03 -0.21 5.75
C LEU A 58 14.63 -0.42 7.21
N PHE A 59 13.48 0.12 7.59
CA PHE A 59 12.92 0.04 8.94
C PHE A 59 11.45 -0.38 8.88
N GLU A 60 10.96 -0.92 9.99
CA GLU A 60 9.55 -1.26 10.21
C GLU A 60 8.99 -0.44 11.39
N ILE A 61 7.73 -0.03 11.30
CA ILE A 61 6.99 0.48 12.45
C ILE A 61 5.97 -0.59 12.82
N LYS A 62 6.02 -1.04 14.08
CA LYS A 62 5.12 -2.08 14.62
C LYS A 62 4.20 -1.50 15.68
N ASP A 63 3.03 -2.13 15.82
CA ASP A 63 2.09 -1.94 16.94
C ASP A 63 1.67 -0.49 17.17
N HIS A 64 1.52 0.29 16.09
CA HIS A 64 1.19 1.72 16.15
C HIS A 64 2.18 2.56 16.99
N SER A 65 3.37 2.03 17.26
CA SER A 65 4.42 2.76 17.97
C SER A 65 5.01 3.85 17.09
N ALA A 66 5.65 4.83 17.72
CA ALA A 66 6.52 5.79 17.03
C ALA A 66 7.96 5.25 16.86
N MET A 67 8.21 3.99 17.21
CA MET A 67 9.55 3.41 17.26
C MET A 67 9.89 2.67 15.97
N LEU A 68 11.08 2.96 15.44
CA LEU A 68 11.63 2.28 14.28
C LEU A 68 12.26 0.96 14.72
N ASN A 69 11.82 -0.12 14.09
CA ASN A 69 12.37 -1.45 14.25
C ASN A 69 13.34 -1.75 13.10
N PRO A 70 14.52 -2.34 13.38
CA PRO A 70 15.45 -2.76 12.34
C PRO A 70 14.82 -3.76 11.36
N ALA A 71 15.06 -3.56 10.06
CA ALA A 71 14.71 -4.50 9.00
C ALA A 71 15.94 -4.79 8.12
N LEU A 72 16.01 -4.21 6.91
CA LEU A 72 17.22 -4.24 6.08
C LEU A 72 18.32 -3.34 6.64
N ALA A 73 17.97 -2.27 7.35
CA ALA A 73 18.90 -1.51 8.16
C ALA A 73 18.98 -2.10 9.58
N LEU A 74 20.20 -2.31 10.07
CA LEU A 74 20.49 -2.75 11.44
C LEU A 74 20.43 -1.59 12.44
N SER A 75 20.87 -0.41 12.01
CA SER A 75 20.90 0.80 12.84
C SER A 75 21.01 2.05 11.99
N TYR A 76 20.82 3.21 12.62
CA TYR A 76 21.15 4.52 12.04
C TYR A 76 21.80 5.44 13.07
N SER A 77 22.48 6.49 12.60
CA SER A 77 22.92 7.62 13.41
C SER A 77 22.65 8.92 12.68
N ILE A 78 22.20 9.94 13.41
CA ILE A 78 21.95 11.28 12.87
C ILE A 78 23.10 12.17 13.35
N ALA A 79 23.69 12.95 12.44
CA ALA A 79 24.73 13.92 12.77
C ALA A 79 24.19 15.02 13.70
N ALA A 80 25.08 15.69 14.44
CA ALA A 80 24.69 16.71 15.42
C ALA A 80 23.93 17.90 14.80
N ASP A 81 24.18 18.21 13.53
CA ASP A 81 23.47 19.24 12.78
C ASP A 81 22.09 18.80 12.26
N GLY A 82 21.74 17.51 12.41
CA GLY A 82 20.49 16.93 11.92
C GLY A 82 20.40 16.77 10.40
N LYS A 83 21.46 17.06 9.63
CA LYS A 83 21.42 17.09 8.16
C LYS A 83 22.05 15.87 7.50
N SER A 84 22.64 14.96 8.26
CA SER A 84 23.21 13.71 7.74
C SER A 84 22.72 12.52 8.55
N ILE A 85 22.27 11.48 7.84
CA ILE A 85 21.86 10.20 8.42
C ILE A 85 22.76 9.10 7.85
N LEU A 86 23.45 8.37 8.70
CA LEU A 86 24.19 7.16 8.33
C LEU A 86 23.34 5.93 8.68
N ILE A 87 23.17 5.03 7.73
CA ILE A 87 22.39 3.80 7.87
C ILE A 87 23.31 2.61 7.66
N ASN A 88 23.37 1.72 8.65
CA ASN A 88 24.14 0.48 8.58
C ASN A 88 23.23 -0.66 8.09
N LEU A 89 23.62 -1.33 7.02
CA LEU A 89 22.81 -2.34 6.35
C LEU A 89 23.13 -3.76 6.83
N ARG A 90 22.12 -4.62 6.76
CA ARG A 90 22.26 -6.06 6.99
C ARG A 90 23.06 -6.70 5.86
N LYS A 91 23.92 -7.66 6.22
CA LYS A 91 24.72 -8.46 5.29
C LYS A 91 24.04 -9.80 4.99
N GLY A 92 24.36 -10.41 3.86
CA GLY A 92 23.91 -11.76 3.51
C GLY A 92 22.40 -11.88 3.22
N VAL A 93 21.75 -10.77 2.86
CA VAL A 93 20.34 -10.76 2.49
C VAL A 93 20.22 -11.12 1.02
N LYS A 94 19.49 -12.19 0.72
CA LYS A 94 19.28 -12.67 -0.64
C LYS A 94 18.03 -12.05 -1.25
N PHE A 95 18.14 -11.63 -2.51
CA PHE A 95 16.97 -11.38 -3.33
C PHE A 95 16.30 -12.70 -3.73
N HIS A 96 15.02 -12.61 -4.08
CA HIS A 96 14.25 -13.72 -4.63
C HIS A 96 14.90 -14.31 -5.88
N HIS A 97 14.76 -15.63 -6.04
CA HIS A 97 15.13 -16.37 -7.23
C HIS A 97 13.85 -16.83 -7.91
N THR A 98 13.50 -16.20 -9.02
CA THR A 98 12.21 -16.40 -9.72
C THR A 98 12.44 -16.98 -11.11
N SER A 99 11.36 -17.30 -11.83
CA SER A 99 11.47 -17.74 -13.22
C SER A 99 11.89 -16.62 -14.18
N TRP A 100 11.89 -15.36 -13.75
CA TRP A 100 12.25 -14.18 -14.57
C TRP A 100 13.55 -13.51 -14.13
N PHE A 101 14.10 -13.85 -12.95
CA PHE A 101 15.31 -13.21 -12.45
C PHE A 101 16.10 -14.13 -11.52
N THR A 102 17.41 -14.17 -11.72
CA THR A 102 18.38 -14.85 -10.84
C THR A 102 19.41 -13.83 -10.38
N PRO A 103 19.45 -13.46 -9.09
CA PRO A 103 20.42 -12.50 -8.58
C PRO A 103 21.85 -13.06 -8.67
N THR A 104 22.81 -12.23 -9.07
CA THR A 104 24.24 -12.59 -9.01
C THR A 104 24.94 -12.07 -7.75
N ARG A 105 24.27 -11.19 -7.01
CA ARG A 105 24.76 -10.63 -5.74
C ARG A 105 23.68 -10.56 -4.67
N ASP A 106 24.12 -10.51 -3.42
CA ASP A 106 23.27 -10.21 -2.28
C ASP A 106 22.90 -8.70 -2.24
N PHE A 107 21.90 -8.36 -1.43
CA PHE A 107 21.48 -6.98 -1.14
C PHE A 107 22.63 -6.15 -0.54
N ASN A 108 22.76 -4.91 -1.02
CA ASN A 108 23.78 -3.96 -0.57
C ASN A 108 23.31 -2.49 -0.67
N ALA A 109 24.21 -1.55 -0.41
CA ALA A 109 23.95 -0.11 -0.43
C ALA A 109 23.45 0.42 -1.78
N GLU A 110 23.85 -0.18 -2.90
CA GLU A 110 23.43 0.27 -4.23
C GLU A 110 21.93 0.06 -4.48
N ASP A 111 21.35 -1.00 -3.91
CA ASP A 111 19.91 -1.27 -3.99
C ASP A 111 19.09 -0.19 -3.26
N VAL A 112 19.62 0.28 -2.13
CA VAL A 112 19.02 1.38 -1.36
C VAL A 112 19.11 2.69 -2.12
N VAL A 113 20.30 3.01 -2.62
CA VAL A 113 20.56 4.24 -3.40
C VAL A 113 19.66 4.27 -4.63
N PHE A 114 19.60 3.17 -5.39
CA PHE A 114 18.69 3.02 -6.53
C PHE A 114 17.23 3.26 -6.14
N SER A 115 16.74 2.56 -5.11
CA SER A 115 15.34 2.61 -4.71
C SER A 115 14.90 3.99 -4.24
N LEU A 116 15.77 4.71 -3.52
CA LEU A 116 15.50 6.05 -3.03
C LEU A 116 15.66 7.11 -4.12
N ASN A 117 16.72 7.06 -4.93
CA ASN A 117 16.90 8.03 -6.03
C ASN A 117 15.76 7.94 -7.05
N ARG A 118 15.26 6.73 -7.33
CA ARG A 118 14.06 6.51 -8.17
C ARG A 118 12.89 7.39 -7.73
N VAL A 119 12.57 7.42 -6.43
CA VAL A 119 11.41 8.19 -5.91
C VAL A 119 11.71 9.66 -5.66
N LEU A 120 12.99 10.06 -5.65
CA LEU A 120 13.38 11.47 -5.55
C LEU A 120 13.36 12.19 -6.91
N GLY A 121 13.33 11.44 -8.02
CA GLY A 121 13.46 11.99 -9.37
C GLY A 121 14.87 12.51 -9.67
N HIS A 122 15.86 12.19 -8.83
CA HIS A 122 17.27 12.42 -9.10
C HIS A 122 17.78 11.24 -9.93
N ASP A 123 17.96 11.48 -11.23
CA ASP A 123 18.63 10.63 -12.21
C ASP A 123 18.35 9.13 -12.13
N THR A 124 17.55 8.66 -13.09
CA THR A 124 17.56 7.27 -13.53
C THR A 124 18.98 6.91 -13.99
N TYR A 125 19.75 6.29 -13.12
CA TYR A 125 20.90 5.44 -13.44
C TYR A 125 20.49 4.12 -14.13
N LEU A 126 19.23 4.00 -14.55
CA LEU A 126 18.94 3.15 -15.68
C LEU A 126 19.62 3.82 -16.87
N PRO A 127 20.45 3.13 -17.67
CA PRO A 127 21.00 3.74 -18.86
C PRO A 127 19.82 4.40 -19.55
N THR A 128 19.86 5.74 -19.66
CA THR A 128 19.09 6.37 -20.70
C THR A 128 19.54 5.60 -21.92
N LEU A 129 18.63 4.79 -22.50
CA LEU A 129 18.71 4.52 -23.92
C LEU A 129 19.04 5.87 -24.50
N ASN A 130 20.26 6.00 -25.03
CA ASN A 130 20.80 7.25 -25.50
C ASN A 130 19.66 8.03 -26.15
N GLU A 131 19.60 9.34 -25.94
CA GLU A 131 18.69 10.24 -26.66
C GLU A 131 18.89 10.22 -28.19
N THR A 132 19.51 9.18 -28.74
CA THR A 132 19.41 8.77 -30.13
C THR A 132 18.01 8.23 -30.38
N ASP A 133 17.16 9.09 -30.92
CA ASP A 133 15.93 8.81 -31.67
C ASP A 133 15.64 7.32 -31.95
N VAL A 134 15.05 6.63 -30.97
CA VAL A 134 14.40 5.35 -31.25
C VAL A 134 13.14 5.69 -32.04
N ASN A 135 13.19 5.48 -33.35
CA ASN A 135 12.05 5.72 -34.23
C ASN A 135 11.00 4.62 -33.99
N TYR A 136 10.05 4.89 -33.09
CA TYR A 136 8.93 3.98 -32.85
C TYR A 136 8.03 3.96 -34.10
N SER A 137 8.07 2.85 -34.83
CA SER A 137 7.23 2.60 -36.01
C SER A 137 5.73 2.59 -35.70
N ASN A 138 5.35 2.43 -34.42
CA ASN A 138 3.97 2.48 -33.94
C ASN A 138 3.70 3.75 -33.11
N PRO A 139 2.80 4.64 -33.55
CA PRO A 139 2.44 5.87 -32.84
C PRO A 139 1.86 5.66 -31.43
N GLN A 140 1.17 4.54 -31.18
CA GLN A 140 0.67 4.21 -29.84
C GLN A 140 1.82 3.87 -28.89
N TYR A 141 2.85 3.18 -29.39
CA TYR A 141 4.05 2.83 -28.63
C TYR A 141 4.77 4.09 -28.11
N ARG A 142 4.90 5.11 -28.96
CA ARG A 142 5.48 6.40 -28.55
C ARG A 142 4.68 7.07 -27.45
N ILE A 143 3.34 7.08 -27.53
CA ILE A 143 2.49 7.69 -26.50
C ILE A 143 2.63 6.95 -25.17
N PHE A 144 2.63 5.61 -25.19
CA PHE A 144 2.86 4.82 -23.98
C PHE A 144 4.23 5.12 -23.37
N HIS A 145 5.30 5.24 -24.17
CA HIS A 145 6.66 5.46 -23.65
C HIS A 145 6.91 6.92 -23.25
N GLU A 146 6.46 7.91 -24.01
CA GLU A 146 6.63 9.33 -23.69
C GLU A 146 5.73 9.79 -22.53
N GLN A 147 4.51 9.24 -22.38
CA GLN A 147 3.66 9.54 -21.22
C GLN A 147 4.07 8.70 -19.99
N ALA A 148 4.54 7.46 -20.15
CA ALA A 148 5.10 6.66 -19.05
C ALA A 148 6.40 7.24 -18.49
N LYS A 149 7.14 8.08 -19.24
CA LYS A 149 8.33 8.81 -18.74
C LYS A 149 8.02 9.71 -17.53
N LYS A 150 6.76 10.08 -17.28
CA LYS A 150 6.35 10.76 -16.04
C LYS A 150 5.82 9.73 -15.04
N VAL A 151 6.73 8.91 -14.51
CA VAL A 151 6.40 8.04 -13.38
C VAL A 151 6.08 8.94 -12.18
N HIS A 152 4.86 8.83 -11.68
CA HIS A 152 4.42 9.52 -10.47
C HIS A 152 4.61 8.61 -9.26
N PHE A 153 4.99 9.23 -8.14
CA PHE A 153 5.22 8.53 -6.89
C PHE A 153 4.29 9.14 -5.83
N PRO A 154 2.98 8.84 -5.84
CA PRO A 154 1.96 9.67 -5.21
C PRO A 154 2.24 9.97 -3.73
N TYR A 155 2.66 8.95 -2.96
CA TYR A 155 3.06 9.13 -1.57
C TYR A 155 4.25 10.08 -1.42
N PHE A 156 5.34 9.82 -2.14
CA PHE A 156 6.59 10.59 -2.05
C PHE A 156 6.42 12.04 -2.54
N ASP A 157 5.62 12.25 -3.58
CA ASP A 157 5.25 13.56 -4.10
C ASP A 157 4.43 14.35 -3.08
N SER A 158 3.45 13.70 -2.42
CA SER A 158 2.60 14.32 -1.40
C SER A 158 3.40 14.85 -0.20
N ILE A 159 4.43 14.12 0.22
CA ILE A 159 5.31 14.51 1.33
C ILE A 159 6.49 15.37 0.85
N ARG A 160 6.60 15.61 -0.46
CA ARG A 160 7.67 16.34 -1.13
C ARG A 160 9.05 15.82 -0.73
N LEU A 161 9.25 14.50 -0.78
CA LEU A 161 10.48 13.85 -0.29
C LEU A 161 11.73 14.41 -0.99
N ASN A 162 11.64 14.71 -2.29
CA ASN A 162 12.68 15.34 -3.10
C ASN A 162 13.10 16.76 -2.64
N ARG A 163 12.30 17.42 -1.80
CA ARG A 163 12.67 18.70 -1.16
C ARG A 163 13.25 18.52 0.23
N LYS A 164 13.27 17.31 0.76
CA LYS A 164 13.82 16.98 2.08
C LYS A 164 15.18 16.30 1.96
N ILE A 165 15.30 15.31 1.08
CA ILE A 165 16.55 14.58 0.81
C ILE A 165 17.31 15.28 -0.32
N LYS A 166 18.56 15.65 -0.03
CA LYS A 166 19.51 16.25 -0.98
C LYS A 166 20.27 15.20 -1.78
N ALA A 167 20.74 14.15 -1.13
CA ALA A 167 21.50 13.09 -1.78
C ALA A 167 21.42 11.77 -0.99
N VAL A 168 21.56 10.66 -1.71
CA VAL A 168 21.70 9.32 -1.15
C VAL A 168 22.94 8.69 -1.74
N THR A 169 23.89 8.30 -0.89
CA THR A 169 25.21 7.84 -1.32
C THR A 169 25.57 6.52 -0.65
N ALA A 170 26.04 5.55 -1.43
CA ALA A 170 26.73 4.38 -0.90
C ALA A 170 28.13 4.77 -0.42
N ILE A 171 28.37 4.72 0.89
CA ILE A 171 29.71 4.97 1.46
C ILE A 171 30.60 3.73 1.27
N ASN A 172 29.98 2.57 1.41
CA ASN A 172 30.54 1.25 1.14
C ASN A 172 29.37 0.26 0.95
N PRO A 173 29.62 -1.03 0.61
CA PRO A 173 28.54 -1.97 0.30
C PRO A 173 27.48 -2.14 1.40
N TYR A 174 27.75 -1.79 2.66
CA TYR A 174 26.81 -1.97 3.77
C TYR A 174 26.56 -0.70 4.58
N GLN A 175 26.85 0.47 4.01
CA GLN A 175 26.58 1.74 4.65
C GLN A 175 26.10 2.77 3.63
N VAL A 176 24.95 3.37 3.93
CA VAL A 176 24.32 4.43 3.12
C VAL A 176 24.32 5.72 3.92
N LYS A 177 24.66 6.82 3.25
CA LYS A 177 24.51 8.17 3.80
C LYS A 177 23.36 8.87 3.09
N ILE A 178 22.46 9.45 3.86
CA ILE A 178 21.41 10.35 3.38
C ILE A 178 21.74 11.76 3.86
N ASP A 179 21.93 12.66 2.91
CA ASP A 179 22.10 14.08 3.16
C ASP A 179 20.74 14.79 3.00
N LEU A 180 20.37 15.63 3.97
CA LEU A 180 19.14 16.41 3.97
C LEU A 180 19.43 17.88 3.65
N PHE A 181 18.44 18.58 3.11
CA PHE A 181 18.53 20.05 2.97
C PHE A 181 18.49 20.74 4.35
N GLU A 182 17.55 20.32 5.20
CA GLU A 182 17.34 20.81 6.56
C GLU A 182 17.00 19.65 7.50
N PRO A 183 17.17 19.81 8.84
CA PRO A 183 16.82 18.77 9.80
C PRO A 183 15.33 18.44 9.72
N ASP A 184 15.02 17.15 9.59
CA ASP A 184 13.63 16.70 9.46
C ASP A 184 13.41 15.39 10.22
N ALA A 185 12.65 15.47 11.31
CA ALA A 185 12.35 14.35 12.20
C ALA A 185 11.45 13.27 11.56
N SER A 186 10.81 13.55 10.42
CA SER A 186 9.87 12.64 9.77
C SER A 186 10.53 11.68 8.77
N ILE A 187 11.77 11.96 8.34
CA ILE A 187 12.44 11.20 7.25
C ILE A 187 12.46 9.70 7.51
N LEU A 188 12.90 9.27 8.70
CA LEU A 188 13.01 7.85 8.99
C LEU A 188 11.64 7.16 9.04
N SER A 189 10.58 7.88 9.44
CA SER A 189 9.21 7.35 9.41
C SER A 189 8.70 7.20 7.97
N HIS A 190 9.04 8.13 7.07
CA HIS A 190 8.73 7.99 5.64
C HIS A 190 9.47 6.81 5.00
N LEU A 191 10.72 6.57 5.40
CA LEU A 191 11.52 5.42 4.95
C LEU A 191 11.07 4.07 5.57
N ALA A 192 10.20 4.12 6.59
CA ALA A 192 9.55 2.94 7.17
C ALA A 192 8.12 2.72 6.62
N SER A 193 7.63 3.61 5.75
CA SER A 193 6.30 3.48 5.14
C SER A 193 6.24 2.29 4.19
N GLN A 194 5.05 1.72 3.99
CA GLN A 194 4.79 0.62 3.05
C GLN A 194 5.23 0.91 1.60
N TYR A 195 5.44 2.18 1.25
CA TYR A 195 5.85 2.61 -0.09
C TYR A 195 7.38 2.61 -0.25
N ALA A 196 8.14 2.71 0.84
CA ALA A 196 9.60 2.80 0.85
C ALA A 196 10.29 1.43 0.81
N VAL A 197 9.78 0.54 -0.03
CA VAL A 197 10.38 -0.77 -0.27
C VAL A 197 11.72 -0.64 -1.00
N ILE A 198 12.61 -1.62 -0.77
CA ILE A 198 13.87 -1.72 -1.49
C ILE A 198 13.76 -2.71 -2.64
N PHE A 199 13.98 -2.22 -3.85
CA PHE A 199 14.08 -3.01 -5.08
C PHE A 199 15.50 -3.54 -5.30
N SER A 200 15.60 -4.61 -6.10
CA SER A 200 16.89 -5.02 -6.67
C SER A 200 17.30 -4.07 -7.79
N GLN A 201 18.42 -3.39 -7.63
CA GLN A 201 18.99 -2.57 -8.70
C GLN A 201 19.42 -3.44 -9.89
N GLU A 202 20.01 -4.61 -9.61
CA GLU A 202 20.43 -5.56 -10.65
C GLU A 202 19.25 -5.98 -11.54
N TYR A 203 18.11 -6.33 -10.93
CA TYR A 203 16.90 -6.67 -11.68
C TYR A 203 16.38 -5.49 -12.50
N ALA A 204 16.34 -4.29 -11.91
CA ALA A 204 15.89 -3.10 -12.62
C ALA A 204 16.78 -2.77 -13.82
N TYR A 205 18.10 -3.01 -13.72
CA TYR A 205 19.04 -2.81 -14.82
C TYR A 205 18.86 -3.85 -15.93
N GLN A 206 18.64 -5.12 -15.57
CA GLN A 206 18.29 -6.15 -16.56
C GLN A 206 17.02 -5.75 -17.33
N LEU A 207 15.95 -5.40 -16.60
CA LEU A 207 14.70 -4.96 -17.23
C LEU A 207 14.88 -3.73 -18.10
N SER A 208 15.71 -2.77 -17.69
CA SER A 208 15.97 -1.57 -18.48
C SER A 208 16.77 -1.87 -19.74
N ALA A 209 17.73 -2.80 -19.69
CA ALA A 209 18.46 -3.25 -20.87
C ALA A 209 17.54 -3.93 -21.89
N ASP A 210 16.48 -4.57 -21.39
CA ASP A 210 15.45 -5.25 -22.19
C ASP A 210 14.25 -4.35 -22.56
N ASP A 211 14.29 -3.04 -22.27
CA ASP A 211 13.18 -2.07 -22.47
C ASP A 211 11.84 -2.51 -21.83
N ASN A 212 11.93 -3.18 -20.68
CA ASN A 212 10.82 -3.84 -19.99
C ASN A 212 10.69 -3.42 -18.52
N LEU A 213 11.09 -2.18 -18.18
CA LEU A 213 11.06 -1.67 -16.80
C LEU A 213 9.67 -1.74 -16.14
N THR A 214 8.60 -1.70 -16.94
CA THR A 214 7.20 -1.88 -16.48
C THR A 214 6.97 -3.23 -15.79
N GLN A 215 7.83 -4.22 -16.01
CA GLN A 215 7.78 -5.49 -15.30
C GLN A 215 8.05 -5.38 -13.80
N LEU A 216 8.62 -4.27 -13.30
CA LEU A 216 8.68 -4.02 -11.85
C LEU A 216 7.30 -4.00 -11.19
N ASP A 217 6.24 -3.69 -11.95
CA ASP A 217 4.87 -3.62 -11.46
C ASP A 217 4.15 -4.99 -11.49
N THR A 218 4.68 -5.98 -12.22
CA THR A 218 4.00 -7.26 -12.50
C THR A 218 4.82 -8.51 -12.12
N HIS A 219 6.15 -8.40 -12.12
CA HIS A 219 7.11 -9.48 -11.90
C HIS A 219 8.05 -9.10 -10.75
N PRO A 220 7.56 -9.05 -9.51
CA PRO A 220 8.35 -8.48 -8.44
C PRO A 220 9.53 -9.35 -8.04
N VAL A 221 10.63 -8.70 -7.68
CA VAL A 221 11.79 -9.30 -7.03
C VAL A 221 12.07 -8.50 -5.76
N GLY A 222 11.96 -9.14 -4.61
CA GLY A 222 12.22 -8.53 -3.32
C GLY A 222 13.14 -9.37 -2.45
N THR A 223 13.17 -9.05 -1.16
CA THR A 223 13.95 -9.75 -0.12
C THR A 223 13.06 -10.30 0.99
N GLY A 224 11.74 -10.25 0.78
CA GLY A 224 10.72 -10.60 1.77
C GLY A 224 10.55 -12.10 2.00
N PRO A 225 9.71 -12.47 2.98
CA PRO A 225 9.45 -13.85 3.39
C PRO A 225 8.80 -14.74 2.34
N TYR A 226 8.16 -14.17 1.33
CA TYR A 226 7.52 -14.92 0.26
C TYR A 226 7.86 -14.34 -1.11
N GLN A 227 7.88 -15.20 -2.12
CA GLN A 227 8.12 -14.83 -3.52
C GLN A 227 6.86 -15.06 -4.33
N VAL A 228 6.63 -14.27 -5.37
CA VAL A 228 5.52 -14.50 -6.29
C VAL A 228 5.82 -15.70 -7.17
N ARG A 229 4.88 -16.66 -7.20
CA ARG A 229 4.93 -17.81 -8.11
C ARG A 229 4.04 -17.61 -9.32
N ASP A 230 2.85 -17.05 -9.13
CA ASP A 230 1.87 -16.84 -10.18
C ASP A 230 0.96 -15.66 -9.83
N TYR A 231 0.47 -14.95 -10.85
CA TYR A 231 -0.46 -13.84 -10.72
C TYR A 231 -1.44 -13.85 -11.89
N VAL A 232 -2.72 -14.02 -11.58
CA VAL A 232 -3.80 -13.84 -12.55
C VAL A 232 -4.50 -12.53 -12.23
N TYR A 233 -4.47 -11.62 -13.20
CA TYR A 233 -4.92 -10.25 -13.07
C TYR A 233 -6.34 -10.14 -12.48
N ASN A 234 -6.49 -9.36 -11.40
CA ASN A 234 -7.73 -9.18 -10.63
C ASN A 234 -8.39 -10.48 -10.12
N GLN A 235 -7.70 -11.62 -10.13
CA GLN A 235 -8.21 -12.89 -9.62
C GLN A 235 -7.44 -13.33 -8.38
N TYR A 236 -6.15 -13.65 -8.52
CA TYR A 236 -5.36 -14.13 -7.40
C TYR A 236 -3.86 -13.87 -7.56
N VAL A 237 -3.15 -13.83 -6.44
CA VAL A 237 -1.69 -13.92 -6.36
C VAL A 237 -1.32 -15.18 -5.59
N ARG A 238 -0.43 -16.00 -6.16
CA ARG A 238 0.18 -17.15 -5.46
C ARG A 238 1.57 -16.78 -4.99
N LEU A 239 1.76 -16.90 -3.69
CA LEU A 239 3.05 -16.71 -3.04
C LEU A 239 3.57 -18.04 -2.52
N ILE A 240 4.88 -18.22 -2.64
CA ILE A 240 5.62 -19.35 -2.09
C ILE A 240 6.61 -18.85 -1.04
N ARG A 241 6.91 -19.68 -0.05
CA ARG A 241 7.91 -19.33 0.95
C ARG A 241 9.27 -19.06 0.31
N ASN A 242 9.94 -18.02 0.77
CA ASN A 242 11.35 -17.78 0.50
C ASN A 242 12.21 -18.56 1.50
N GLU A 243 12.77 -19.69 1.07
CA GLU A 243 13.63 -20.54 1.92
C GLU A 243 14.91 -19.82 2.38
N ASP A 244 15.35 -18.82 1.61
CA ASP A 244 16.53 -18.00 1.91
C ASP A 244 16.19 -16.74 2.72
N TYR A 245 14.96 -16.64 3.26
CA TYR A 245 14.55 -15.45 4.00
C TYR A 245 15.39 -15.24 5.26
N TRP A 246 16.00 -14.06 5.35
CA TRP A 246 17.00 -13.74 6.36
C TRP A 246 16.49 -13.69 7.81
N LYS A 247 15.18 -13.49 8.05
CA LYS A 247 14.59 -13.63 9.42
C LYS A 247 14.24 -15.08 9.78
N LYS A 248 14.08 -15.98 8.80
CA LYS A 248 13.66 -17.39 9.01
C LYS A 248 12.33 -17.57 9.77
N GLU A 249 11.43 -16.59 9.70
CA GLU A 249 10.15 -16.59 10.44
C GLU A 249 8.98 -17.21 9.65
N ALA A 250 9.10 -17.34 8.32
CA ALA A 250 8.02 -17.85 7.47
C ALA A 250 7.83 -19.36 7.67
N ARG A 251 6.61 -19.78 8.05
CA ARG A 251 6.27 -21.20 8.32
C ARG A 251 5.35 -21.81 7.28
N ILE A 252 4.48 -21.00 6.68
CA ILE A 252 3.51 -21.42 5.67
C ILE A 252 4.25 -21.59 4.35
N GLN A 253 3.92 -22.63 3.59
CA GLN A 253 4.57 -22.90 2.30
C GLN A 253 3.93 -22.10 1.17
N ASN A 254 2.60 -22.06 1.16
CA ASN A 254 1.82 -21.47 0.07
C ASN A 254 0.83 -20.44 0.63
N ILE A 255 0.80 -19.26 0.04
CA ILE A 255 -0.26 -18.27 0.30
C ILE A 255 -0.99 -18.03 -1.01
N VAL A 256 -2.30 -18.18 -1.01
CA VAL A 256 -3.18 -17.73 -2.09
C VAL A 256 -3.87 -16.47 -1.62
N VAL A 257 -3.55 -15.34 -2.25
CA VAL A 257 -4.28 -14.09 -2.03
C VAL A 257 -5.36 -14.00 -3.11
N ASP A 258 -6.59 -14.29 -2.75
CA ASP A 258 -7.75 -14.14 -3.62
C ASP A 258 -8.18 -12.68 -3.64
N LEU A 259 -8.03 -12.03 -4.80
CA LEU A 259 -8.36 -10.62 -5.04
C LEU A 259 -9.79 -10.44 -5.60
N SER A 260 -10.47 -11.54 -5.94
CA SER A 260 -11.79 -11.52 -6.59
C SER A 260 -12.95 -11.35 -5.61
N ALA A 261 -12.70 -11.47 -4.31
CA ALA A 261 -13.76 -11.49 -3.30
C ALA A 261 -14.31 -10.08 -3.04
N ASP A 262 -15.46 -9.79 -3.66
CA ASP A 262 -16.27 -8.62 -3.31
C ASP A 262 -16.68 -8.63 -1.82
N ARG A 263 -17.15 -7.48 -1.30
CA ARG A 263 -17.33 -7.32 0.16
C ARG A 263 -18.33 -8.34 0.73
N SER A 264 -19.41 -8.61 0.02
CA SER A 264 -20.48 -9.50 0.46
C SER A 264 -20.14 -10.98 0.31
N GLY A 265 -19.44 -11.36 -0.76
CA GLY A 265 -19.05 -12.74 -1.05
C GLY A 265 -17.88 -13.21 -0.20
N ARG A 266 -17.04 -12.29 0.31
CA ARG A 266 -15.86 -12.63 1.11
C ARG A 266 -16.18 -13.38 2.40
N LEU A 267 -17.20 -12.94 3.14
CA LEU A 267 -17.60 -13.63 4.37
C LEU A 267 -18.23 -15.00 4.08
N ILE A 268 -18.91 -15.14 2.93
CA ILE A 268 -19.48 -16.40 2.48
C ILE A 268 -18.36 -17.40 2.15
N LYS A 269 -17.34 -16.98 1.38
CA LYS A 269 -16.15 -17.80 1.10
C LYS A 269 -15.48 -18.28 2.39
N PHE A 270 -15.38 -17.40 3.39
CA PHE A 270 -14.83 -17.75 4.70
C PHE A 270 -15.67 -18.83 5.42
N PHE A 271 -16.99 -18.69 5.44
CA PHE A 271 -17.87 -19.70 6.04
C PHE A 271 -17.91 -21.04 5.28
N ASN A 272 -17.61 -21.02 3.99
CA ASN A 272 -17.48 -22.22 3.14
C ASN A 272 -16.10 -22.88 3.22
N ASP A 273 -15.17 -22.39 4.04
CA ASP A 273 -13.78 -22.85 4.10
C ASP A 273 -13.04 -22.73 2.75
N GLU A 274 -13.46 -21.78 1.91
CA GLU A 274 -12.72 -21.39 0.71
C GLU A 274 -11.54 -20.47 1.07
N CYS A 275 -11.61 -19.80 2.23
CA CYS A 275 -10.51 -19.03 2.78
C CYS A 275 -10.41 -19.11 4.31
N GLN A 276 -9.17 -19.07 4.79
CA GLN A 276 -8.86 -19.10 6.21
C GLN A 276 -8.75 -17.69 6.81
N LEU A 277 -8.54 -16.67 5.97
CA LEU A 277 -8.58 -15.27 6.37
C LEU A 277 -9.47 -14.47 5.41
N ALA A 278 -10.39 -13.70 5.97
CA ALA A 278 -11.18 -12.71 5.25
C ALA A 278 -10.89 -11.31 5.80
N SER A 279 -10.37 -10.43 4.96
CA SER A 279 -10.14 -9.02 5.32
C SER A 279 -11.45 -8.22 5.24
N TYR A 280 -11.60 -7.11 5.97
CA TYR A 280 -12.67 -6.12 5.76
C TYR A 280 -14.05 -6.69 5.35
N PRO A 281 -14.67 -7.57 6.15
CA PRO A 281 -16.01 -8.08 5.86
C PRO A 281 -17.01 -6.93 5.79
N GLU A 282 -18.09 -7.12 5.04
CA GLU A 282 -19.13 -6.09 4.92
C GLU A 282 -19.73 -5.78 6.29
N VAL A 283 -19.78 -4.50 6.65
CA VAL A 283 -20.16 -4.05 8.00
C VAL A 283 -21.58 -4.52 8.37
N SER A 284 -22.51 -4.51 7.40
CA SER A 284 -23.88 -4.99 7.57
C SER A 284 -23.97 -6.50 7.85
N GLN A 285 -22.96 -7.27 7.46
CA GLN A 285 -22.87 -8.71 7.67
C GLN A 285 -22.18 -9.08 9.00
N LEU A 286 -21.62 -8.12 9.73
CA LEU A 286 -20.95 -8.41 11.01
C LEU A 286 -21.88 -9.07 12.04
N GLY A 287 -23.19 -8.83 11.95
CA GLY A 287 -24.19 -9.52 12.78
C GLY A 287 -24.30 -11.03 12.51
N LEU A 288 -23.78 -11.54 11.39
CA LEU A 288 -23.70 -12.97 11.10
C LEU A 288 -22.58 -13.65 11.90
N LEU A 289 -21.57 -12.88 12.33
CA LEU A 289 -20.50 -13.36 13.18
C LEU A 289 -21.04 -13.50 14.61
N ARG A 290 -21.01 -14.73 15.12
CA ARG A 290 -21.39 -15.04 16.49
C ARG A 290 -20.22 -14.69 17.41
N ASN A 291 -20.52 -14.00 18.51
CA ASN A 291 -19.54 -13.82 19.57
C ASN A 291 -19.11 -15.19 20.11
N LYS A 292 -17.79 -15.45 20.13
CA LYS A 292 -17.17 -16.68 20.67
C LYS A 292 -17.55 -17.97 19.92
N ASP A 293 -17.62 -17.95 18.59
CA ASP A 293 -17.64 -19.19 17.80
C ASP A 293 -16.27 -19.89 17.92
N GLU A 294 -16.23 -21.21 18.09
CA GLU A 294 -14.96 -21.95 18.20
C GLU A 294 -14.24 -22.09 16.86
N ARG A 295 -14.94 -21.89 15.74
CA ARG A 295 -14.38 -22.06 14.38
C ARG A 295 -13.63 -20.84 13.87
N TYR A 296 -13.87 -19.66 14.44
CA TYR A 296 -13.23 -18.42 14.02
C TYR A 296 -13.18 -17.39 15.14
N TYR A 297 -12.28 -16.43 14.99
CA TYR A 297 -12.27 -15.24 15.85
C TYR A 297 -12.29 -13.98 14.97
N LEU A 298 -12.93 -12.93 15.49
CA LEU A 298 -12.91 -11.61 14.87
C LEU A 298 -11.83 -10.76 15.54
N LYS A 299 -10.88 -10.24 14.75
CA LYS A 299 -9.92 -9.25 15.21
C LYS A 299 -10.35 -7.86 14.74
N SER A 300 -10.66 -7.00 15.70
CA SER A 300 -10.96 -5.58 15.47
C SER A 300 -9.87 -4.71 16.08
N ALA A 301 -9.56 -3.61 15.42
CA ALA A 301 -8.62 -2.59 15.91
C ALA A 301 -9.12 -1.21 15.48
N ASP A 302 -8.85 -0.20 16.29
CA ASP A 302 -9.19 1.16 15.95
C ASP A 302 -8.30 1.65 14.79
N GLY A 303 -8.94 2.20 13.76
CA GLY A 303 -8.24 2.63 12.56
C GLY A 303 -7.56 3.99 12.70
N MET A 304 -6.32 4.10 12.25
CA MET A 304 -5.66 5.39 11.99
C MET A 304 -6.14 5.98 10.65
N ASN A 305 -7.45 6.21 10.52
CA ASN A 305 -8.06 6.70 9.30
C ASN A 305 -9.19 7.69 9.59
N LEU A 306 -9.61 8.41 8.55
CA LEU A 306 -10.66 9.42 8.60
C LEU A 306 -11.51 9.34 7.33
N ALA A 307 -12.83 9.29 7.49
CA ALA A 307 -13.77 9.56 6.41
C ALA A 307 -14.22 11.02 6.50
N TYR A 308 -14.11 11.78 5.41
CA TYR A 308 -14.45 13.20 5.38
C TYR A 308 -15.06 13.61 4.04
N LEU A 309 -15.81 14.71 4.05
CA LEU A 309 -16.31 15.37 2.84
C LEU A 309 -15.34 16.49 2.44
N ALA A 310 -14.65 16.32 1.31
CA ALA A 310 -13.74 17.32 0.78
C ALA A 310 -14.49 18.35 -0.09
N PHE A 311 -14.22 19.63 0.12
CA PHE A 311 -14.78 20.71 -0.70
C PHE A 311 -13.78 21.15 -1.77
N ASN A 312 -14.16 21.09 -3.04
CA ASN A 312 -13.30 21.54 -4.14
C ASN A 312 -13.37 23.07 -4.32
N PHE A 313 -12.37 23.79 -3.81
CA PHE A 313 -12.31 25.25 -3.87
C PHE A 313 -12.08 25.83 -5.27
N GLN A 314 -11.85 24.99 -6.28
CA GLN A 314 -11.86 25.44 -7.68
C GLN A 314 -13.27 25.79 -8.15
N LYS A 315 -14.32 25.26 -7.51
CA LYS A 315 -15.71 25.61 -7.81
C LYS A 315 -16.12 26.86 -7.04
N PRO A 316 -16.68 27.92 -7.69
CA PRO A 316 -17.03 29.18 -7.04
C PRO A 316 -17.90 29.01 -5.78
N LEU A 317 -18.97 28.20 -5.85
CA LEU A 317 -19.87 27.93 -4.73
C LEU A 317 -19.15 27.34 -3.50
N MET A 318 -18.11 26.54 -3.71
CA MET A 318 -17.39 25.90 -2.61
C MET A 318 -16.37 26.85 -1.95
N ARG A 319 -16.13 28.05 -2.49
CA ARG A 319 -15.29 29.07 -1.86
C ARG A 319 -16.00 29.81 -0.75
N ASP A 320 -17.33 29.91 -0.82
CA ASP A 320 -18.13 30.52 0.24
C ASP A 320 -18.10 29.66 1.51
N LYS A 321 -17.66 30.27 2.61
CA LYS A 321 -17.58 29.62 3.92
C LYS A 321 -18.98 29.28 4.44
N ALA A 322 -19.96 30.15 4.27
CA ALA A 322 -21.32 29.97 4.76
C ALA A 322 -21.99 28.77 4.07
N ILE A 323 -21.75 28.57 2.76
CA ILE A 323 -22.23 27.37 2.05
C ILE A 323 -21.61 26.09 2.64
N ARG A 324 -20.29 26.07 2.87
CA ARG A 324 -19.63 24.89 3.46
C ARG A 324 -20.12 24.59 4.87
N GLN A 325 -20.35 25.62 5.67
CA GLN A 325 -20.92 25.49 7.02
C GLN A 325 -22.35 24.95 6.96
N ALA A 326 -23.18 25.48 6.06
CA ALA A 326 -24.53 25.00 5.83
C ALA A 326 -24.56 23.52 5.41
N ILE A 327 -23.68 23.11 4.48
CA ILE A 327 -23.56 21.71 4.09
C ILE A 327 -23.15 20.85 5.30
N SER A 328 -22.12 21.25 6.07
CA SER A 328 -21.69 20.50 7.26
C SER A 328 -22.82 20.31 8.28
N GLN A 329 -23.53 21.39 8.63
CA GLN A 329 -24.61 21.38 9.62
C GLN A 329 -25.87 20.66 9.13
N SER A 330 -26.02 20.44 7.82
CA SER A 330 -27.11 19.61 7.27
C SER A 330 -26.89 18.11 7.46
N LEU A 331 -25.66 17.67 7.76
CA LEU A 331 -25.29 16.26 7.83
C LEU A 331 -25.38 15.73 9.26
N ASN A 332 -26.24 14.73 9.49
CA ASN A 332 -26.32 14.04 10.77
C ASN A 332 -25.26 12.92 10.85
N ARG A 333 -24.07 13.27 11.37
CA ARG A 333 -22.92 12.36 11.46
C ARG A 333 -23.18 11.16 12.38
N TRP A 334 -23.91 11.36 13.48
CA TRP A 334 -24.34 10.27 14.35
C TRP A 334 -25.22 9.25 13.64
N ARG A 335 -26.18 9.72 12.83
CA ARG A 335 -27.03 8.83 12.02
C ARG A 335 -26.23 8.09 10.96
N ILE A 336 -25.21 8.72 10.36
CA ILE A 336 -24.27 8.06 9.44
C ILE A 336 -23.52 6.95 10.17
N VAL A 337 -22.92 7.22 11.34
CA VAL A 337 -22.20 6.21 12.13
C VAL A 337 -23.12 5.04 12.51
N LYS A 338 -24.36 5.33 12.94
CA LYS A 338 -25.31 4.30 13.34
C LYS A 338 -25.79 3.44 12.16
N ASN A 339 -26.17 4.06 11.05
CA ASN A 339 -26.89 3.37 9.97
C ASN A 339 -25.97 2.85 8.85
N ILE A 340 -24.86 3.53 8.57
CA ILE A 340 -23.91 3.14 7.52
C ILE A 340 -22.76 2.33 8.12
N TYR A 341 -22.21 2.79 9.24
CA TYR A 341 -21.10 2.11 9.91
C TYR A 341 -21.56 1.11 10.99
N HIS A 342 -22.87 0.93 11.22
CA HIS A 342 -23.40 0.01 12.24
C HIS A 342 -22.70 0.13 13.62
N ASN A 343 -22.34 1.35 14.02
CA ASN A 343 -21.58 1.66 15.24
C ASN A 343 -20.15 1.09 15.32
N THR A 344 -19.54 0.68 14.20
CA THR A 344 -18.11 0.29 14.15
C THR A 344 -17.17 1.47 13.90
N ALA A 345 -17.68 2.69 13.96
CA ALA A 345 -16.93 3.94 13.80
C ALA A 345 -17.35 4.93 14.89
N SER A 346 -16.53 5.96 15.11
CA SER A 346 -16.83 7.09 15.98
C SER A 346 -17.03 8.37 15.17
N VAL A 347 -17.81 9.31 15.70
CA VAL A 347 -17.97 10.63 15.07
C VAL A 347 -16.66 11.39 15.22
N ALA A 348 -16.05 11.77 14.09
CA ALA A 348 -14.80 12.51 14.08
C ALA A 348 -15.01 13.97 14.52
N ASN A 349 -14.24 14.44 15.50
CA ASN A 349 -14.19 15.85 15.90
C ASN A 349 -12.98 16.59 15.33
N ASN A 350 -11.94 15.87 14.91
CA ASN A 350 -10.73 16.44 14.33
C ASN A 350 -10.24 15.58 13.17
N ILE A 351 -9.34 16.13 12.35
CA ILE A 351 -8.66 15.40 11.26
C ILE A 351 -7.73 14.31 11.80
N ILE A 352 -7.23 14.47 13.03
CA ILE A 352 -6.38 13.50 13.72
C ILE A 352 -7.28 12.49 14.45
N PRO A 353 -7.23 11.18 14.11
CA PRO A 353 -8.01 10.15 14.80
C PRO A 353 -7.61 10.00 16.27
N ASN A 354 -8.56 9.59 17.12
CA ASN A 354 -8.35 9.47 18.58
C ASN A 354 -7.20 8.53 18.97
N VAL A 355 -6.92 7.51 18.15
CA VAL A 355 -5.80 6.57 18.35
C VAL A 355 -4.42 7.21 18.21
N SER A 356 -4.31 8.38 17.61
CA SER A 356 -3.04 9.10 17.47
C SER A 356 -2.62 9.72 18.79
N TRP A 357 -1.33 9.68 19.10
CA TRP A 357 -0.74 10.41 20.23
C TRP A 357 -1.01 11.92 20.18
N ALA A 358 -1.27 12.47 18.97
CA ALA A 358 -1.55 13.89 18.77
C ALA A 358 -3.04 14.25 18.94
N SER A 359 -3.92 13.28 19.19
CA SER A 359 -5.37 13.50 19.25
C SER A 359 -5.83 14.32 20.46
N SER A 360 -5.01 14.41 21.51
CA SER A 360 -5.27 15.22 22.70
C SER A 360 -4.62 16.60 22.66
N ILE A 361 -3.89 16.94 21.58
CA ILE A 361 -3.14 18.18 21.47
C ILE A 361 -3.99 19.23 20.76
N ASN A 362 -4.46 20.24 21.51
CA ASN A 362 -5.20 21.39 20.98
C ASN A 362 -6.36 20.97 20.06
N THR A 363 -7.24 20.11 20.57
CA THR A 363 -8.33 19.52 19.80
C THR A 363 -9.67 20.11 20.23
N PRO A 364 -10.04 21.30 19.72
CA PRO A 364 -11.35 21.87 19.97
C PRO A 364 -12.45 21.00 19.37
N ASP A 365 -13.64 21.07 19.98
CA ASP A 365 -14.81 20.39 19.44
C ASP A 365 -15.18 20.91 18.04
N PHE A 366 -15.73 20.01 17.22
CA PHE A 366 -16.16 20.37 15.88
C PHE A 366 -17.42 21.25 15.92
N ALA A 367 -17.25 22.53 15.59
CA ALA A 367 -18.28 23.56 15.74
C ALA A 367 -19.47 23.46 14.75
N PHE A 368 -19.42 22.59 13.75
CA PHE A 368 -20.42 22.53 12.67
C PHE A 368 -21.17 21.19 12.64
N ASP A 369 -21.54 20.69 13.82
CA ASP A 369 -22.36 19.49 13.93
C ASP A 369 -23.81 19.73 13.47
N TYR A 370 -24.60 18.66 13.40
CA TYR A 370 -25.95 18.67 12.86
C TYR A 370 -26.87 19.74 13.48
N ASN A 371 -27.16 20.79 12.70
CA ASN A 371 -28.10 21.85 13.02
C ASN A 371 -28.79 22.36 11.73
N PRO A 372 -29.89 21.75 11.30
CA PRO A 372 -30.59 22.11 10.05
C PRO A 372 -31.10 23.55 10.00
N ASP A 373 -31.47 24.13 11.13
CA ASP A 373 -31.99 25.50 11.20
C ASP A 373 -30.87 26.51 10.94
N GLU A 374 -29.72 26.32 11.59
CA GLU A 374 -28.53 27.14 11.35
C GLU A 374 -27.96 26.91 9.95
N ALA A 375 -28.02 25.67 9.43
CA ALA A 375 -27.66 25.39 8.04
C ALA A 375 -28.50 26.21 7.05
N LYS A 376 -29.82 26.29 7.28
CA LYS A 376 -30.74 27.07 6.46
C LYS A 376 -30.45 28.57 6.56
N GLN A 377 -30.07 29.06 7.74
CA GLN A 377 -29.67 30.45 7.94
C GLN A 377 -28.38 30.76 7.19
N ASN A 378 -27.35 29.93 7.35
CA ASN A 378 -26.05 30.07 6.67
C ASN A 378 -26.19 30.02 5.14
N TYR A 379 -27.08 29.17 4.62
CA TYR A 379 -27.38 29.13 3.18
C TYR A 379 -28.07 30.41 2.68
N ARG A 380 -28.99 30.98 3.48
CA ARG A 380 -29.71 32.21 3.12
C ARG A 380 -28.84 33.46 3.15
N THR A 381 -27.80 33.51 3.97
CA THR A 381 -26.86 34.64 4.04
C THR A 381 -25.82 34.65 2.93
N SER A 382 -25.71 33.56 2.17
CA SER A 382 -24.78 33.40 1.05
C SER A 382 -25.38 33.81 -0.31
N ASN A 383 -26.71 33.82 -0.41
CA ASN A 383 -27.48 34.33 -1.56
C ASN A 383 -27.96 35.75 -1.27
#